data_AF-A0A8T4ECE6-F1
#
_entry.id   AF-A0A8T4ECE6-F1
#
_cell.length_a   1.000
_cell.length_b   1.000
_cell.length_c   1.000
_cell.angle_alpha   90.00
_cell.angle_beta   90.00
_cell.angle_gamma   90.00
#
_symmetry.space_group_name_H-M   'P 1'
#
loop_
_entity.id
_entity.type
_entity.pdbx_description
1 polymer ?
#
loop_
_entity_poly.entity_id
_entity_poly.type
_entity_poly.pdbx_seq_one_letter_code
_entity_poly.pdbx_strand_id
1 'polypeptide(L)'
;MTDIEKTLVTSQEWLKENTKRYAFKKLEREVIGTGACVECGTCVSNCPVDAITVTRVDGKYIPELTGKCISCGICYAMCPRSLSLPKDLIGEYISIHKARSLIQHVRRQDGGVVTAILTALIRAKEIDAAIVAMHSNEAWLPDSVIATTEDQILESGGTFYTHAPIVEGMMRAFDEGYSKLAVVGTSCNINAISRLQTHPAGFLYLSQDANVLKIGLFCMESFNHEGLKRFLLENGIDISAVTRMAIAGGKFMVTTSNIERHWPVADLNSIASRSCSYCHDLTSTSADISCGNIGSE
;
A
#
# COMPACT_ATOMS: atom_id res chain seq x y z
N MET A 1 -25.37 1.76 -37.88
CA MET A 1 -24.21 1.74 -36.98
C MET A 1 -24.19 0.42 -36.22
N THR A 2 -23.10 -0.32 -36.31
CA THR A 2 -22.85 -1.52 -35.50
C THR A 2 -22.70 -1.15 -34.01
N ASP A 3 -22.85 -2.09 -33.10
CA ASP A 3 -22.67 -1.83 -31.66
C ASP A 3 -21.24 -1.36 -31.32
N ILE A 4 -20.27 -1.77 -32.14
CA ILE A 4 -18.87 -1.32 -32.04
C ILE A 4 -18.76 0.17 -32.40
N GLU A 5 -19.42 0.60 -33.49
CA GLU A 5 -19.40 2.01 -33.91
C GLU A 5 -20.07 2.93 -32.87
N LYS A 6 -21.18 2.49 -32.25
CA LYS A 6 -21.81 3.22 -31.14
C LYS A 6 -20.88 3.35 -29.94
N THR A 7 -20.24 2.24 -29.53
CA THR A 7 -19.34 2.21 -28.38
C THR A 7 -18.12 3.10 -28.59
N LEU A 8 -17.57 3.12 -29.81
CA LEU A 8 -16.47 4.00 -30.19
C LEU A 8 -16.86 5.48 -30.11
N VAL A 9 -18.03 5.86 -30.62
CA VAL A 9 -18.52 7.25 -30.57
C VAL A 9 -18.73 7.70 -29.13
N THR A 10 -19.41 6.89 -28.30
CA THR A 10 -19.64 7.23 -26.88
C THR A 10 -18.33 7.34 -26.09
N SER A 11 -17.36 6.45 -26.35
CA SER A 11 -16.04 6.52 -25.72
C SER A 11 -15.27 7.77 -26.15
N GLN A 12 -15.37 8.16 -27.43
CA GLN A 12 -14.73 9.37 -27.96
C GLN A 12 -15.32 10.64 -27.36
N GLU A 13 -16.65 10.71 -27.22
CA GLU A 13 -17.35 11.85 -26.60
C GLU A 13 -16.95 12.00 -25.14
N TRP A 14 -16.99 10.90 -24.37
CA TRP A 14 -16.57 10.88 -22.98
C TRP A 14 -15.11 11.32 -22.79
N LEU A 15 -14.20 10.81 -23.63
CA LEU A 15 -12.80 11.23 -23.60
C LEU A 15 -12.64 12.71 -23.96
N LYS A 16 -13.34 13.20 -24.99
CA LYS A 16 -13.26 14.61 -25.42
C LYS A 16 -13.73 15.58 -24.33
N GLU A 17 -14.76 15.20 -23.58
CA GLU A 17 -15.31 16.00 -22.47
C GLU A 17 -14.41 15.97 -21.23
N ASN A 18 -13.84 14.81 -20.89
CA ASN A 18 -13.11 14.62 -19.64
C ASN A 18 -11.60 14.84 -19.77
N THR A 19 -11.09 15.01 -20.99
CA THR A 19 -9.65 14.93 -21.20
C THR A 19 -9.08 15.90 -22.25
N LYS A 20 -8.87 17.16 -21.83
CA LYS A 20 -8.22 18.17 -22.66
C LYS A 20 -6.73 17.81 -22.89
N ARG A 21 -6.48 17.08 -24.00
CA ARG A 21 -5.19 16.64 -24.59
C ARG A 21 -4.59 15.33 -24.06
N TYR A 22 -5.27 14.21 -24.29
CA TYR A 22 -4.59 12.93 -24.54
C TYR A 22 -4.58 12.65 -26.05
N ALA A 23 -3.42 12.55 -26.65
CA ALA A 23 -3.22 12.16 -28.05
C ALA A 23 -1.97 11.28 -28.13
N PHE A 24 -1.66 10.73 -29.30
CA PHE A 24 -0.48 9.88 -29.48
C PHE A 24 0.81 10.51 -28.93
N LYS A 25 1.01 11.82 -29.13
CA LYS A 25 2.17 12.55 -28.59
C LYS A 25 2.32 12.46 -27.06
N LYS A 26 1.22 12.33 -26.32
CA LYS A 26 1.28 12.18 -24.86
C LYS A 26 1.67 10.74 -24.47
N LEU A 27 1.18 9.75 -25.21
CA LEU A 27 1.58 8.34 -25.06
C LEU A 27 3.06 8.18 -25.38
N GLU A 28 3.50 8.80 -26.47
CA GLU A 28 4.89 8.85 -26.90
C GLU A 28 5.79 9.44 -25.81
N ARG A 29 5.42 10.59 -25.24
CA ARG A 29 6.22 11.24 -24.19
C ARG A 29 6.24 10.46 -22.87
N GLU A 30 5.08 10.04 -22.38
CA GLU A 30 4.93 9.57 -20.98
C GLU A 30 5.11 8.06 -20.83
N VAL A 31 4.89 7.28 -21.90
CA VAL A 31 5.00 5.81 -21.87
C VAL A 31 6.13 5.30 -22.74
N ILE A 32 6.19 5.73 -24.01
CA ILE A 32 7.20 5.20 -24.95
C ILE A 32 8.58 5.77 -24.60
N GLY A 33 8.69 7.09 -24.49
CA GLY A 33 9.94 7.80 -24.22
C GLY A 33 10.53 7.56 -22.84
N THR A 34 9.71 7.12 -21.87
CA THR A 34 10.16 6.72 -20.52
C THR A 34 10.59 5.26 -20.44
N GLY A 35 10.38 4.48 -21.51
CA GLY A 35 10.64 3.03 -21.52
C GLY A 35 9.57 2.21 -20.78
N ALA A 36 8.44 2.80 -20.39
CA ALA A 36 7.36 2.10 -19.70
C ALA A 36 6.50 1.22 -20.63
N CYS A 37 6.65 1.35 -21.95
CA CYS A 37 5.93 0.55 -22.95
C CYS A 37 6.22 -0.95 -22.78
N VAL A 38 5.16 -1.75 -22.76
CA VAL A 38 5.21 -3.22 -22.63
C VAL A 38 4.96 -3.93 -23.96
N GLU A 39 5.04 -3.21 -25.08
CA GLU A 39 5.05 -3.77 -26.44
C GLU A 39 3.77 -4.56 -26.81
N CYS A 40 2.66 -4.32 -26.11
CA CYS A 40 1.42 -5.08 -26.24
C CYS A 40 0.57 -4.74 -27.47
N GLY A 41 0.86 -3.64 -28.17
CA GLY A 41 0.14 -3.23 -29.39
C GLY A 41 -1.24 -2.61 -29.18
N THR A 42 -1.75 -2.46 -27.94
CA THR A 42 -3.11 -1.92 -27.67
C THR A 42 -3.37 -0.59 -28.36
N CYS A 43 -2.39 0.31 -28.37
CA CYS A 43 -2.51 1.63 -29.01
C CYS A 43 -2.64 1.56 -30.54
N VAL A 44 -2.03 0.55 -31.17
CA VAL A 44 -2.05 0.32 -32.62
C VAL A 44 -3.40 -0.27 -33.01
N SER A 45 -3.80 -1.36 -32.35
CA SER A 45 -5.05 -2.07 -32.66
C SER A 45 -6.32 -1.26 -32.38
N ASN A 46 -6.28 -0.30 -31.46
CA ASN A 46 -7.43 0.53 -31.09
C ASN A 46 -7.39 1.94 -31.73
N CYS A 47 -6.49 2.19 -32.69
CA CYS A 47 -6.50 3.46 -33.41
C CYS A 47 -7.67 3.48 -34.41
N PRO A 48 -8.71 4.32 -34.24
CA PRO A 48 -9.91 4.27 -35.08
C PRO A 48 -9.68 4.77 -36.52
N VAL A 49 -8.48 5.28 -36.81
CA VAL A 49 -8.10 5.87 -38.09
C VAL A 49 -6.77 5.29 -38.60
N ASP A 50 -6.32 4.17 -38.03
CA ASP A 50 -5.09 3.45 -38.41
C ASP A 50 -3.85 4.36 -38.53
N ALA A 51 -3.77 5.38 -37.67
CA ALA A 51 -2.70 6.38 -37.72
C ALA A 51 -1.39 5.93 -37.05
N ILE A 52 -1.40 4.79 -36.37
CA ILE A 52 -0.29 4.28 -35.57
C ILE A 52 0.14 2.93 -36.15
N THR A 53 1.44 2.74 -36.38
CA THR A 53 2.04 1.46 -36.78
C THR A 53 3.10 1.04 -35.78
N VAL A 54 3.75 -0.10 -35.99
CA VAL A 54 4.81 -0.61 -35.13
C VAL A 54 6.10 -0.75 -35.92
N THR A 55 7.17 -0.18 -35.39
CA THR A 55 8.54 -0.35 -35.90
C THR A 55 9.33 -1.20 -34.92
N ARG A 56 10.26 -2.00 -35.44
CA ARG A 56 11.15 -2.83 -34.62
C ARG A 56 12.50 -2.15 -34.44
N VAL A 57 12.81 -1.72 -33.23
CA VAL A 57 14.06 -1.04 -32.86
C VAL A 57 14.69 -1.75 -31.68
N ASP A 58 15.96 -2.14 -31.80
CA ASP A 58 16.72 -2.85 -30.75
C ASP A 58 15.99 -4.07 -30.17
N GLY A 59 15.29 -4.82 -31.04
CA GLY A 59 14.53 -6.01 -30.67
C GLY A 59 13.15 -5.74 -30.07
N LYS A 60 12.79 -4.48 -29.82
CA LYS A 60 11.50 -4.06 -29.24
C LYS A 60 10.50 -3.61 -30.30
N TYR A 61 9.21 -3.81 -30.04
CA TYR A 61 8.11 -3.27 -30.84
C TYR A 61 7.71 -1.88 -30.34
N ILE A 62 8.06 -0.84 -31.12
CA ILE A 62 7.82 0.56 -30.78
C ILE A 62 6.67 1.11 -31.64
N PRO A 63 5.56 1.57 -31.02
CA PRO A 63 4.50 2.25 -31.77
C PRO A 63 4.98 3.59 -32.32
N GLU A 64 4.66 3.88 -33.59
CA GLU A 64 5.03 5.11 -34.28
C GLU A 64 3.82 5.71 -35.00
N LEU A 65 3.74 7.04 -35.03
CA LEU A 65 2.68 7.74 -35.76
C LEU A 65 3.06 7.91 -37.23
N THR A 66 2.49 7.07 -38.09
CA THR A 66 2.74 7.10 -39.55
C THR A 66 1.57 7.63 -40.36
N GLY A 67 0.36 7.65 -39.81
CA GLY A 67 -0.84 8.18 -40.45
C GLY A 67 -1.34 9.49 -39.85
N LYS A 68 -2.53 9.94 -40.29
CA LYS A 68 -3.13 11.21 -39.85
C LYS A 68 -3.89 11.04 -38.53
N CYS A 69 -3.26 11.40 -37.41
CA CYS A 69 -3.88 11.38 -36.09
C CYS A 69 -5.02 12.40 -35.95
N ILE A 70 -6.21 11.95 -35.54
CA ILE A 70 -7.35 12.82 -35.21
C ILE A 70 -7.39 13.28 -33.75
N SER A 71 -6.35 12.98 -32.96
CA SER A 71 -6.23 13.37 -31.55
C SER A 71 -7.38 12.91 -30.64
N CYS A 72 -7.94 11.71 -30.88
CA CYS A 72 -9.04 11.15 -30.08
C CYS A 72 -8.63 10.63 -28.70
N GLY A 73 -7.34 10.40 -28.44
CA GLY A 73 -6.81 9.99 -27.14
C GLY A 73 -6.98 8.53 -26.73
N ILE A 74 -7.69 7.71 -27.52
CA ILE A 74 -7.93 6.29 -27.24
C ILE A 74 -6.61 5.52 -26.99
N CYS A 75 -5.59 5.75 -27.82
CA CYS A 75 -4.27 5.13 -27.69
C CYS A 75 -3.61 5.37 -26.32
N TYR A 76 -3.82 6.56 -25.74
CA TYR A 76 -3.34 6.88 -24.41
C TYR A 76 -4.25 6.28 -23.36
N ALA A 77 -5.58 6.48 -23.45
CA ALA A 77 -6.54 6.01 -22.45
C ALA A 77 -6.52 4.50 -22.25
N MET A 78 -6.30 3.72 -23.32
CA MET A 78 -6.28 2.26 -23.26
C MET A 78 -4.89 1.68 -22.94
N CYS A 79 -3.87 2.52 -22.79
CA CYS A 79 -2.54 2.03 -22.45
C CYS A 79 -2.51 1.64 -20.96
N PRO A 80 -2.15 0.40 -20.62
CA PRO A 80 -2.11 -0.05 -19.22
C PRO A 80 -0.98 0.63 -18.41
N ARG A 81 -0.17 1.50 -19.03
CA ARG A 81 1.00 2.17 -18.46
C ARG A 81 0.87 3.70 -18.45
N SER A 82 -0.27 4.24 -18.89
CA SER A 82 -0.47 5.69 -19.05
C SER A 82 -1.21 6.33 -17.86
N LEU A 83 -2.50 6.05 -17.71
CA LEU A 83 -3.39 6.56 -16.69
C LEU A 83 -3.66 5.42 -15.71
N SER A 84 -2.98 5.42 -14.58
CA SER A 84 -3.51 4.69 -13.43
C SER A 84 -4.68 5.50 -12.90
N LEU A 85 -5.90 4.94 -12.92
CA LEU A 85 -6.99 5.57 -12.19
C LEU A 85 -6.59 5.59 -10.71
N PRO A 86 -7.04 6.58 -9.91
CA PRO A 86 -6.80 6.55 -8.47
C PRO A 86 -7.18 5.20 -7.86
N LYS A 87 -8.29 4.60 -8.30
CA LYS A 87 -8.72 3.25 -7.91
C LYS A 87 -7.65 2.17 -8.15
N ASP A 88 -6.90 2.27 -9.24
CA ASP A 88 -5.84 1.32 -9.59
C ASP A 88 -4.58 1.50 -8.71
N LEU A 89 -4.44 2.65 -8.05
CA LEU A 89 -3.29 2.98 -7.21
C LEU A 89 -3.56 2.81 -5.71
N ILE A 90 -4.75 3.24 -5.26
CA ILE A 90 -5.07 3.34 -3.84
C ILE A 90 -6.24 2.45 -3.40
N GLY A 91 -6.88 1.74 -4.33
CA GLY A 91 -8.04 0.88 -4.08
C GLY A 91 -9.38 1.62 -4.13
N GLU A 92 -10.45 0.89 -3.83
CA GLU A 92 -11.79 1.48 -3.65
C GLU A 92 -11.89 2.16 -2.29
N TYR A 93 -12.50 3.35 -2.25
CA TYR A 93 -12.68 4.10 -1.02
C TYR A 93 -13.98 4.92 -1.07
N ILE A 94 -14.54 5.20 0.10
CA ILE A 94 -15.70 6.10 0.25
C ILE A 94 -15.23 7.55 0.36
N SER A 95 -14.21 7.82 1.19
CA SER A 95 -13.63 9.16 1.37
C SER A 95 -12.20 9.08 1.90
N ILE A 96 -11.43 10.17 1.72
CA ILE A 96 -10.03 10.29 2.16
C ILE A 96 -9.93 11.56 3.01
N HIS A 97 -9.32 11.44 4.17
CA HIS A 97 -9.17 12.53 5.13
C HIS A 97 -7.74 12.64 5.64
N LYS A 98 -7.33 13.85 6.01
CA LYS A 98 -6.16 14.07 6.85
C LYS A 98 -6.63 14.17 8.30
N ALA A 99 -6.08 13.37 9.19
CA ALA A 99 -6.50 13.32 10.58
C ALA A 99 -5.31 13.20 11.53
N ARG A 100 -5.47 13.77 12.73
CA ARG A 100 -4.51 13.67 13.83
C ARG A 100 -5.29 13.49 15.12
N SER A 101 -4.87 12.53 15.93
CA SER A 101 -5.46 12.25 17.23
C SER A 101 -5.21 13.39 18.21
N LEU A 102 -6.23 13.67 19.02
CA LEU A 102 -6.17 14.60 20.15
C LEU A 102 -5.61 13.96 21.43
N ILE A 103 -5.42 12.64 21.46
CA ILE A 103 -4.86 11.94 22.61
C ILE A 103 -3.42 12.42 22.81
N GLN A 104 -3.15 13.01 23.98
CA GLN A 104 -1.82 13.51 24.35
C GLN A 104 -1.01 12.46 25.11
N HIS A 105 0.31 12.65 25.16
CA HIS A 105 1.24 11.81 25.95
C HIS A 105 1.26 10.32 25.59
N VAL A 106 0.89 9.96 24.35
CA VAL A 106 0.93 8.59 23.84
C VAL A 106 1.99 8.44 22.76
N ARG A 107 2.57 7.24 22.67
CA ARG A 107 3.52 6.90 21.62
C ARG A 107 2.78 6.91 20.27
N ARG A 108 3.33 7.57 19.26
CA ARG A 108 2.77 7.58 17.91
C ARG A 108 3.86 7.75 16.85
N GLN A 109 3.67 7.12 15.70
CA GLN A 109 4.55 7.32 14.55
C GLN A 109 4.27 8.66 13.87
N ASP A 110 3.00 8.86 13.50
CA ASP A 110 2.50 10.01 12.74
C ASP A 110 1.33 10.67 13.50
N GLY A 111 0.13 10.71 12.91
CA GLY A 111 -1.05 11.34 13.49
C GLY A 111 -1.67 10.59 14.69
N GLY A 112 -1.29 9.33 14.95
CA GLY A 112 -1.89 8.52 16.02
C GLY A 112 -3.36 8.12 15.79
N VAL A 113 -3.80 8.13 14.52
CA VAL A 113 -5.20 7.88 14.13
C VAL A 113 -5.62 6.44 14.43
N VAL A 114 -4.78 5.45 14.09
CA VAL A 114 -5.08 4.03 14.33
C VAL A 114 -5.28 3.77 15.83
N THR A 115 -4.36 4.23 16.68
CA THR A 115 -4.48 4.15 18.13
C THR A 115 -5.79 4.79 18.62
N ALA A 116 -6.15 5.98 18.13
CA ALA A 116 -7.38 6.64 18.52
C ALA A 116 -8.65 5.89 18.12
N ILE A 117 -8.67 5.29 16.92
CA ILE A 117 -9.77 4.44 16.46
C ILE A 117 -9.91 3.22 17.37
N LEU A 118 -8.81 2.50 17.63
CA LEU A 118 -8.82 1.33 18.51
C LEU A 118 -9.27 1.68 19.93
N THR A 119 -8.77 2.78 20.50
CA THR A 119 -9.19 3.27 21.82
C THR A 119 -10.68 3.60 21.85
N ALA A 120 -11.23 4.20 20.79
CA ALA A 120 -12.67 4.46 20.72
C ALA A 120 -13.49 3.16 20.65
N LEU A 121 -13.05 2.20 19.83
CA LEU A 121 -13.74 0.91 19.65
C LEU A 121 -13.74 0.05 20.92
N ILE A 122 -12.60 -0.05 21.62
CA ILE A 122 -12.49 -0.84 22.86
C ILE A 122 -13.36 -0.21 23.98
N ARG A 123 -13.39 1.13 24.08
CA ARG A 123 -14.22 1.85 25.07
C ARG A 123 -15.71 1.67 24.80
N ALA A 124 -16.10 1.70 23.53
CA ALA A 124 -17.47 1.47 23.09
C ALA A 124 -17.88 0.00 23.15
N LYS A 125 -16.94 -0.93 23.40
CA LYS A 125 -17.14 -2.39 23.38
C LYS A 125 -17.65 -2.90 22.02
N GLU A 126 -17.20 -2.24 20.94
CA GLU A 126 -17.48 -2.66 19.56
C GLU A 126 -16.54 -3.79 19.11
N ILE A 127 -15.37 -3.88 19.76
CA ILE A 127 -14.42 -4.98 19.63
C ILE A 127 -14.09 -5.56 21.01
N ASP A 128 -13.79 -6.85 21.05
CA ASP A 128 -13.34 -7.55 22.25
C ASP A 128 -11.84 -7.36 22.47
N ALA A 129 -11.07 -7.35 21.37
CA ALA A 129 -9.63 -7.17 21.37
C ALA A 129 -9.11 -6.54 20.07
N ALA A 130 -7.92 -5.94 20.15
CA ALA A 130 -7.17 -5.46 19.00
C ALA A 130 -5.88 -6.27 18.84
N ILE A 131 -5.59 -6.71 17.61
CA ILE A 131 -4.32 -7.36 17.27
C ILE A 131 -3.38 -6.30 16.73
N VAL A 132 -2.30 -6.05 17.48
CA VAL A 132 -1.33 -4.98 17.23
C VAL A 132 0.10 -5.53 17.27
N ALA A 133 1.03 -4.82 16.63
CA ALA A 133 2.45 -5.13 16.72
C ALA A 133 3.07 -4.44 17.94
N MET A 134 3.80 -5.19 18.76
CA MET A 134 4.59 -4.67 19.89
C MET A 134 5.97 -5.31 19.91
N HIS A 135 6.87 -4.80 20.74
CA HIS A 135 8.18 -5.42 20.92
C HIS A 135 8.04 -6.84 21.46
N SER A 136 8.74 -7.78 20.85
CA SER A 136 9.01 -9.09 21.42
C SER A 136 10.06 -9.00 22.53
N ASN A 137 10.64 -10.14 22.92
CA ASN A 137 11.79 -10.19 23.84
C ASN A 137 13.09 -9.63 23.22
N GLU A 138 13.12 -9.38 21.90
CA GLU A 138 14.26 -8.78 21.22
C GLU A 138 13.96 -7.34 20.76
N ALA A 139 14.95 -6.46 20.93
CA ALA A 139 14.83 -5.04 20.59
C ALA A 139 14.45 -4.85 19.11
N TRP A 140 13.42 -4.05 18.87
CA TRP A 140 12.88 -3.74 17.52
C TRP A 140 12.48 -4.95 16.67
N LEU A 141 12.36 -6.15 17.25
CA LEU A 141 11.71 -7.29 16.63
C LEU A 141 10.25 -7.32 17.08
N PRO A 142 9.28 -7.08 16.18
CA PRO A 142 7.88 -7.07 16.55
C PRO A 142 7.31 -8.48 16.69
N ASP A 143 6.37 -8.62 17.61
CA ASP A 143 5.45 -9.74 17.69
C ASP A 143 4.00 -9.22 17.73
N SER A 144 3.06 -10.12 17.53
CA SER A 144 1.62 -9.84 17.64
C SER A 144 1.17 -9.93 19.10
N VAL A 145 0.41 -8.93 19.53
CA VAL A 145 -0.18 -8.85 20.88
C VAL A 145 -1.69 -8.70 20.77
N ILE A 146 -2.40 -9.44 21.63
CA ILE A 146 -3.84 -9.34 21.84
C ILE A 146 -4.08 -8.24 22.89
N ALA A 147 -4.37 -7.04 22.44
CA ALA A 147 -4.64 -5.89 23.30
C ALA A 147 -6.13 -5.83 23.65
N THR A 148 -6.45 -6.00 24.93
CA THR A 148 -7.84 -5.99 25.46
C THR A 148 -8.12 -4.75 26.30
N THR A 149 -7.10 -3.95 26.57
CA THR A 149 -7.18 -2.73 27.38
C THR A 149 -6.71 -1.52 26.58
N GLU A 150 -7.19 -0.34 27.00
CA GLU A 150 -6.75 0.92 26.42
C GLU A 150 -5.24 1.12 26.58
N ASP A 151 -4.67 0.83 27.75
CA ASP A 151 -3.23 1.05 28.01
C ASP A 151 -2.36 0.25 27.04
N GLN A 152 -2.70 -1.02 26.79
CA GLN A 152 -2.00 -1.86 25.79
C GLN A 152 -2.09 -1.26 24.37
N ILE A 153 -3.25 -0.71 24.00
CA ILE A 153 -3.43 -0.03 22.70
C ILE A 153 -2.56 1.22 22.63
N LEU A 154 -2.49 2.02 23.69
CA LEU A 154 -1.67 3.24 23.73
C LEU A 154 -0.17 2.93 23.67
N GLU A 155 0.27 1.83 24.27
CA GLU A 155 1.66 1.36 24.24
C GLU A 155 2.09 0.83 22.86
N SER A 156 1.15 0.32 22.06
CA SER A 156 1.43 -0.24 20.72
C SER A 156 1.80 0.80 19.66
N GLY A 157 1.68 2.10 19.96
CA GLY A 157 1.92 3.16 19.01
C GLY A 157 3.37 3.22 18.51
N GLY A 158 3.55 3.40 17.21
CA GLY A 158 4.87 3.46 16.57
C GLY A 158 4.92 2.60 15.31
N THR A 159 6.10 2.49 14.71
CA THR A 159 6.30 1.66 13.52
C THR A 159 7.52 0.77 13.70
N PHE A 160 7.33 -0.52 13.44
CA PHE A 160 8.41 -1.46 13.19
C PHE A 160 8.61 -1.55 11.68
N TYR A 161 9.86 -1.47 11.23
CA TYR A 161 10.20 -1.60 9.81
C TYR A 161 10.57 -3.05 9.43
N THR A 162 10.13 -4.02 10.21
CA THR A 162 10.35 -5.46 10.03
C THR A 162 8.99 -6.19 10.09
N HIS A 163 8.93 -7.43 9.61
CA HIS A 163 7.66 -8.18 9.57
C HIS A 163 7.22 -8.63 10.97
N ALA A 164 5.90 -8.62 11.20
CA ALA A 164 5.26 -9.14 12.41
C ALA A 164 4.23 -10.22 12.07
N PRO A 165 4.08 -11.28 12.89
CA PRO A 165 3.16 -12.40 12.64
C PRO A 165 1.71 -12.06 13.03
N ILE A 166 1.16 -10.95 12.52
CA ILE A 166 -0.16 -10.42 12.91
C ILE A 166 -1.31 -11.42 12.74
N VAL A 167 -1.32 -12.20 11.66
CA VAL A 167 -2.39 -13.18 11.39
C VAL A 167 -2.34 -14.34 12.40
N GLU A 168 -1.15 -14.70 12.88
CA GLU A 168 -0.99 -15.71 13.92
C GLU A 168 -1.61 -15.23 15.23
N GLY A 169 -1.33 -13.99 15.66
CA GLY A 169 -1.94 -13.41 16.85
C GLY A 169 -3.46 -13.28 16.77
N MET A 170 -3.98 -13.02 15.57
CA MET A 170 -5.43 -13.05 15.32
C MET A 170 -6.02 -14.46 15.53
N MET A 171 -5.37 -15.50 15.01
CA MET A 171 -5.83 -16.88 15.21
C MET A 171 -5.78 -17.29 16.69
N ARG A 172 -4.70 -16.92 17.40
CA ARG A 172 -4.61 -17.13 18.86
C ARG A 172 -5.75 -16.46 19.62
N ALA A 173 -6.13 -15.24 19.25
CA ALA A 173 -7.25 -14.56 19.88
C ALA A 173 -8.58 -15.30 19.68
N PHE A 174 -8.81 -15.89 18.50
CA PHE A 174 -9.99 -16.74 18.30
C PHE A 174 -9.93 -18.02 19.14
N ASP A 175 -8.76 -18.66 19.27
CA ASP A 175 -8.58 -19.83 20.13
C ASP A 175 -8.80 -19.51 21.62
N GLU A 176 -8.50 -18.28 22.04
CA GLU A 176 -8.78 -17.75 23.38
C GLU A 176 -10.26 -17.37 23.61
N GLY A 177 -11.10 -17.46 22.57
CA GLY A 177 -12.54 -17.24 22.66
C GLY A 177 -13.02 -15.82 22.34
N TYR A 178 -12.13 -14.94 21.85
CA TYR A 178 -12.54 -13.64 21.32
C TYR A 178 -13.26 -13.80 19.99
N SER A 179 -14.19 -12.91 19.66
CA SER A 179 -15.03 -13.05 18.46
C SER A 179 -15.07 -11.79 17.59
N LYS A 180 -14.91 -10.60 18.20
CA LYS A 180 -14.90 -9.31 17.52
C LYS A 180 -13.52 -8.68 17.63
N LEU A 181 -12.72 -8.81 16.59
CA LEU A 181 -11.34 -8.33 16.58
C LEU A 181 -11.20 -7.10 15.68
N ALA A 182 -10.40 -6.12 16.10
CA ALA A 182 -9.75 -5.20 15.16
C ALA A 182 -8.32 -5.68 14.90
N VAL A 183 -7.92 -5.78 13.63
CA VAL A 183 -6.57 -6.23 13.27
C VAL A 183 -5.84 -5.12 12.54
N VAL A 184 -4.71 -4.70 13.13
CA VAL A 184 -3.82 -3.71 12.51
C VAL A 184 -2.66 -4.44 11.85
N GLY A 185 -2.51 -4.26 10.55
CA GLY A 185 -1.45 -4.92 9.80
C GLY A 185 -1.09 -4.20 8.51
N THR A 186 0.03 -4.58 7.93
CA THR A 186 0.41 -4.12 6.59
C THR A 186 -0.41 -4.84 5.52
N SER A 187 -0.34 -4.38 4.28
CA SER A 187 -1.15 -4.90 3.16
C SER A 187 -1.08 -6.42 3.01
N CYS A 188 0.08 -7.05 3.21
CA CYS A 188 0.20 -8.51 3.14
C CYS A 188 -0.57 -9.23 4.27
N ASN A 189 -0.63 -8.68 5.48
CA ASN A 189 -1.45 -9.21 6.57
C ASN A 189 -2.94 -9.08 6.23
N ILE A 190 -3.35 -7.90 5.75
CA ILE A 190 -4.74 -7.64 5.36
C ILE A 190 -5.19 -8.54 4.20
N ASN A 191 -4.34 -8.73 3.19
CA ASN A 191 -4.62 -9.61 2.07
C ASN A 191 -4.73 -11.09 2.51
N ALA A 192 -3.93 -11.52 3.49
CA ALA A 192 -4.07 -12.85 4.08
C ALA A 192 -5.42 -13.02 4.81
N ILE A 193 -5.84 -12.02 5.58
CA ILE A 193 -7.15 -12.03 6.26
C ILE A 193 -8.29 -12.05 5.24
N SER A 194 -8.22 -11.23 4.19
CA SER A 194 -9.22 -11.23 3.12
C SER A 194 -9.32 -12.58 2.41
N ARG A 195 -8.20 -13.30 2.25
CA ARG A 195 -8.22 -14.69 1.74
C ARG A 195 -8.91 -15.65 2.72
N LEU A 196 -8.66 -15.51 4.03
CA LEU A 196 -9.36 -16.30 5.05
C LEU A 196 -10.88 -16.04 5.08
N GLN A 197 -11.31 -14.83 4.70
CA GLN A 197 -12.73 -14.44 4.62
C GLN A 197 -13.43 -14.92 3.36
N THR A 198 -12.72 -14.97 2.22
CA THR A 198 -13.34 -15.17 0.89
C THR A 198 -13.16 -16.58 0.34
N HIS A 199 -12.12 -17.30 0.77
CA HIS A 199 -11.85 -18.64 0.28
C HIS A 199 -12.76 -19.66 0.98
N PRO A 200 -13.39 -20.63 0.27
CA PRO A 200 -14.30 -21.60 0.88
C PRO A 200 -13.70 -22.47 2.01
N ALA A 201 -12.38 -22.64 2.01
CA ALA A 201 -11.62 -23.33 3.06
C ALA A 201 -10.99 -22.37 4.10
N GLY A 202 -11.28 -21.07 4.02
CA GLY A 202 -10.75 -20.07 4.93
C GLY A 202 -11.46 -20.13 6.28
N PHE A 203 -10.72 -19.95 7.37
CA PHE A 203 -11.29 -19.99 8.72
C PHE A 203 -12.45 -18.99 8.90
N LEU A 204 -12.28 -17.74 8.44
CA LEU A 204 -13.30 -16.69 8.57
C LEU A 204 -14.49 -16.90 7.62
N TYR A 205 -14.32 -17.68 6.56
CA TYR A 205 -15.44 -18.12 5.71
C TYR A 205 -16.32 -19.15 6.42
N LEU A 206 -15.70 -20.04 7.23
CA LEU A 206 -16.39 -21.14 7.91
C LEU A 206 -16.95 -20.74 9.28
N SER A 207 -16.27 -19.82 9.97
CA SER A 207 -16.63 -19.35 11.32
C SER A 207 -17.60 -18.17 11.24
N GLN A 208 -18.91 -18.42 11.44
CA GLN A 208 -19.94 -17.37 11.33
C GLN A 208 -19.88 -16.31 12.45
N ASP A 209 -19.32 -16.67 13.61
CA ASP A 209 -19.24 -15.77 14.77
C ASP A 209 -17.97 -14.91 14.78
N ALA A 210 -17.00 -15.22 13.90
CA ALA A 210 -15.72 -14.53 13.84
C ALA A 210 -15.82 -13.25 12.99
N ASN A 211 -15.67 -12.10 13.64
CA ASN A 211 -15.75 -10.78 13.03
C ASN A 211 -14.40 -10.07 13.12
N VAL A 212 -13.90 -9.59 11.99
CA VAL A 212 -12.61 -8.90 11.90
C VAL A 212 -12.77 -7.56 11.20
N LEU A 213 -12.51 -6.48 11.92
CA LEU A 213 -12.28 -5.14 11.36
C LEU A 213 -10.82 -5.02 10.94
N LYS A 214 -10.56 -4.82 9.65
CA LYS A 214 -9.23 -4.72 9.05
C LYS A 214 -8.77 -3.27 8.98
N ILE A 215 -7.74 -2.93 9.75
CA ILE A 215 -7.07 -1.63 9.68
C ILE A 215 -5.71 -1.82 8.99
N GLY A 216 -5.63 -1.40 7.73
CA GLY A 216 -4.46 -1.54 6.88
C GLY A 216 -3.50 -0.36 7.01
N LEU A 217 -2.21 -0.64 7.19
CA LEU A 217 -1.15 0.36 7.19
C LEU A 217 -0.54 0.51 5.80
N PHE A 218 -0.20 1.74 5.41
CA PHE A 218 0.58 1.96 4.20
C PHE A 218 1.96 1.33 4.37
N CYS A 219 2.38 0.53 3.38
CA CYS A 219 3.63 -0.22 3.45
C CYS A 219 4.29 -0.27 2.09
N MET A 220 5.48 0.32 1.99
CA MET A 220 6.30 0.24 0.79
C MET A 220 7.18 -1.00 0.83
N GLU A 221 7.89 -1.18 1.94
CA GLU A 221 8.81 -2.29 2.14
C GLU A 221 8.99 -2.57 3.63
N SER A 222 9.47 -3.78 3.92
CA SER A 222 9.89 -4.21 5.25
C SER A 222 11.30 -4.79 5.14
N PHE A 223 12.09 -4.70 6.20
CA PHE A 223 13.48 -5.13 6.21
C PHE A 223 13.66 -6.40 7.03
N ASN A 224 14.74 -7.11 6.75
CA ASN A 224 15.21 -8.20 7.60
C ASN A 224 15.75 -7.62 8.92
N HIS A 225 15.29 -8.16 10.05
CA HIS A 225 15.65 -7.64 11.38
C HIS A 225 17.15 -7.73 11.68
N GLU A 226 17.78 -8.87 11.39
CA GLU A 226 19.23 -9.04 11.55
C GLU A 226 20.02 -8.11 10.62
N GLY A 227 19.55 -7.94 9.39
CA GLY A 227 20.10 -6.98 8.44
C GLY A 227 20.03 -5.53 8.96
N LEU A 228 18.89 -5.15 9.55
CA LEU A 228 18.70 -3.83 10.15
C LEU A 228 19.60 -3.62 11.36
N LYS A 229 19.68 -4.61 12.26
CA LYS A 229 20.57 -4.62 13.43
C LYS A 229 22.04 -4.44 13.02
N ARG A 230 22.49 -5.19 12.00
CA ARG A 230 23.85 -5.04 11.46
C ARG A 230 24.08 -3.67 10.84
N PHE A 231 23.14 -3.17 10.03
CA PHE A 231 23.23 -1.85 9.40
C PHE A 231 23.40 -0.74 10.45
N LEU A 232 22.62 -0.78 11.53
CA LEU A 232 22.72 0.19 12.62
C LEU A 232 24.06 0.08 13.35
N LEU A 233 24.51 -1.14 13.64
CA LEU A 233 25.76 -1.39 14.34
C LEU A 233 26.97 -0.92 13.53
N GLU A 234 27.01 -1.18 12.22
CA GLU A 234 28.04 -0.67 11.29
C GLU A 234 28.09 0.86 11.25
N ASN A 235 26.95 1.50 11.52
CA ASN A 235 26.84 2.95 11.65
C ASN A 235 27.00 3.46 13.10
N GLY A 236 27.43 2.60 14.04
CA GLY A 236 27.73 2.96 15.41
C GLY A 236 26.49 3.18 16.30
N ILE A 237 25.36 2.56 15.98
CA ILE A 237 24.13 2.58 16.78
C ILE A 237 23.78 1.16 17.22
N ASP A 238 23.73 0.95 18.54
CA ASP A 238 23.09 -0.24 19.09
C ASP A 238 21.57 -0.11 18.94
N ILE A 239 20.93 -1.11 18.32
CA ILE A 239 19.48 -1.15 18.10
C ILE A 239 18.69 -1.05 19.41
N SER A 240 19.24 -1.53 20.53
CA SER A 240 18.61 -1.44 21.85
C SER A 240 18.51 0.01 22.38
N ALA A 241 19.36 0.92 21.91
CA ALA A 241 19.35 2.34 22.29
C ALA A 241 18.39 3.17 21.42
N VAL A 242 17.80 2.59 20.38
CA VAL A 242 16.90 3.30 19.45
C VAL A 242 15.54 3.50 20.11
N THR A 243 15.07 4.74 20.12
CA THR A 243 13.76 5.14 20.66
C THR A 243 12.72 5.33 19.55
N ARG A 244 13.15 5.71 18.34
CA ARG A 244 12.27 5.87 17.19
C ARG A 244 13.00 5.59 15.87
N MET A 245 12.28 5.00 14.93
CA MET A 245 12.67 4.91 13.52
C MET A 245 11.60 5.59 12.68
N ALA A 246 11.96 6.23 11.57
CA ALA A 246 11.01 6.83 10.64
C ALA A 246 11.52 6.78 9.20
N ILE A 247 10.60 6.59 8.24
CA ILE A 247 10.87 6.71 6.81
C ILE A 247 9.96 7.80 6.23
N ALA A 248 10.58 8.86 5.71
CA ALA A 248 9.88 9.93 5.01
C ALA A 248 10.81 10.62 4.02
N GLY A 249 10.27 11.07 2.88
CA GLY A 249 11.04 11.82 1.88
C GLY A 249 12.28 11.10 1.36
N GLY A 250 12.24 9.76 1.27
CA GLY A 250 13.37 8.94 0.83
C GLY A 250 14.50 8.81 1.85
N LYS A 251 14.28 9.19 3.12
CA LYS A 251 15.25 9.05 4.22
C LYS A 251 14.76 8.07 5.27
N PHE A 252 15.66 7.19 5.69
CA PHE A 252 15.53 6.39 6.91
C PHE A 252 16.18 7.15 8.06
N MET A 253 15.40 7.48 9.09
CA MET A 253 15.78 8.28 10.24
C MET A 253 15.72 7.42 11.50
N VAL A 254 16.73 7.54 12.35
CA VAL A 254 16.86 6.81 13.61
C VAL A 254 17.16 7.79 14.72
N THR A 255 16.35 7.76 15.77
CA THR A 255 16.48 8.59 16.95
C THR A 255 16.83 7.69 18.14
N THR A 256 17.80 8.14 18.94
CA THR A 256 18.16 7.59 20.25
C THR A 256 17.96 8.69 21.30
N SER A 257 18.32 8.44 22.57
CA SER A 257 18.29 9.48 23.60
C SER A 257 19.25 10.66 23.34
N ASN A 258 20.34 10.43 22.61
CA ASN A 258 21.44 11.40 22.48
C ASN A 258 21.65 11.92 21.05
N ILE A 259 21.26 11.14 20.05
CA ILE A 259 21.55 11.42 18.64
C ILE A 259 20.35 11.13 17.74
N GLU A 260 20.26 11.90 16.67
CA GLU A 260 19.42 11.62 15.51
C GLU A 260 20.32 11.47 14.27
N ARG A 261 20.14 10.38 13.52
CA ARG A 261 20.87 10.13 12.28
C ARG A 261 19.91 9.75 11.18
N HIS A 262 20.33 10.00 9.93
CA HIS A 262 19.53 9.65 8.77
C HIS A 262 20.41 9.20 7.60
N TRP A 263 19.85 8.31 6.78
CA TRP A 263 20.44 7.76 5.57
C TRP A 263 19.41 7.77 4.44
N PRO A 264 19.83 7.79 3.16
CA PRO A 264 18.96 7.44 2.06
C PRO A 264 18.31 6.05 2.30
N VAL A 265 17.02 5.91 2.03
CA VAL A 265 16.33 4.60 2.13
C VAL A 265 16.98 3.57 1.20
N ALA A 266 17.52 4.02 0.07
CA ALA A 266 18.22 3.16 -0.89
C ALA A 266 19.42 2.41 -0.28
N ASP A 267 20.02 2.91 0.81
CA ASP A 267 21.12 2.24 1.50
C ASP A 267 20.63 0.94 2.19
N LEU A 268 19.32 0.84 2.47
CA LEU A 268 18.69 -0.34 3.07
C LEU A 268 18.25 -1.38 2.02
N ASN A 269 18.41 -1.13 0.72
CA ASN A 269 17.97 -2.05 -0.34
C ASN A 269 18.51 -3.47 -0.18
N SER A 270 19.75 -3.62 0.31
CA SER A 270 20.40 -4.92 0.50
C SER A 270 19.77 -5.75 1.63
N ILE A 271 19.06 -5.11 2.56
CA ILE A 271 18.41 -5.73 3.71
C ILE A 271 16.88 -5.71 3.59
N ALA A 272 16.32 -5.17 2.50
CA ALA A 272 14.91 -5.25 2.20
C ALA A 272 14.47 -6.72 2.07
N SER A 273 13.33 -7.04 2.65
CA SER A 273 12.75 -8.37 2.59
C SER A 273 12.39 -8.70 1.14
N ARG A 274 12.93 -9.80 0.61
CA ARG A 274 12.70 -10.23 -0.79
C ARG A 274 11.22 -10.47 -1.10
N SER A 275 10.39 -10.79 -0.10
CA SER A 275 8.94 -10.88 -0.25
C SER A 275 8.31 -9.58 -0.78
N CYS A 276 8.86 -8.42 -0.41
CA CYS A 276 8.31 -7.12 -0.78
C CYS A 276 8.43 -6.83 -2.28
N SER A 277 9.40 -7.42 -3.00
CA SER A 277 9.52 -7.21 -4.46
C SER A 277 8.36 -7.83 -5.26
N TYR A 278 7.57 -8.70 -4.63
CA TYR A 278 6.36 -9.30 -5.21
C TYR A 278 5.08 -8.57 -4.77
N CYS A 279 5.20 -7.55 -3.92
CA CYS A 279 4.07 -6.78 -3.42
C CYS A 279 3.66 -5.70 -4.44
N HIS A 280 2.36 -5.54 -4.63
CA HIS A 280 1.78 -4.51 -5.49
C HIS A 280 0.74 -3.65 -4.74
N ASP A 281 0.71 -3.75 -3.41
CA ASP A 281 -0.29 -3.12 -2.55
C ASP A 281 0.38 -2.22 -1.52
N LEU A 282 0.44 -0.92 -1.83
CA LEU A 282 0.97 0.11 -0.95
C LEU A 282 -0.05 0.53 0.11
N THR A 283 -1.32 0.65 -0.27
CA THR A 283 -2.35 1.33 0.54
C THR A 283 -3.25 0.38 1.32
N SER A 284 -2.94 -0.92 1.34
CA SER A 284 -3.78 -1.95 1.95
C SER A 284 -5.20 -1.95 1.36
N THR A 285 -5.28 -2.13 0.04
CA THR A 285 -6.52 -2.01 -0.75
C THR A 285 -7.69 -2.90 -0.30
N SER A 286 -7.41 -3.98 0.43
CA SER A 286 -8.43 -4.90 0.95
C SER A 286 -8.81 -4.66 2.43
N ALA A 287 -8.38 -3.54 3.01
CA ALA A 287 -8.73 -3.14 4.37
C ALA A 287 -10.08 -2.43 4.43
N ASP A 288 -10.71 -2.42 5.61
CA ASP A 288 -11.91 -1.63 5.85
C ASP A 288 -11.57 -0.15 6.08
N ILE A 289 -10.41 0.09 6.70
CA ILE A 289 -9.81 1.42 6.89
C ILE A 289 -8.32 1.33 6.57
N SER A 290 -7.83 2.23 5.73
CA SER A 290 -6.39 2.34 5.42
C SER A 290 -5.78 3.61 6.00
N CYS A 291 -4.59 3.51 6.57
CA CYS A 291 -3.90 4.59 7.27
C CYS A 291 -2.41 4.65 6.89
N GLY A 292 -1.87 5.85 6.72
CA GLY A 292 -0.44 6.06 6.51
C GLY A 292 -0.06 7.53 6.51
N ASN A 293 1.22 7.82 6.32
CA ASN A 293 1.77 9.17 6.40
C ASN A 293 1.81 9.91 5.05
N ILE A 294 1.96 9.17 3.93
CA ILE A 294 2.09 9.73 2.59
C ILE A 294 0.86 10.58 2.24
N GLY A 295 1.10 11.84 1.87
CA GLY A 295 0.04 12.80 1.50
C GLY A 295 -0.47 13.66 2.66
N SER A 296 0.08 13.52 3.86
CA SER A 296 -0.26 14.32 5.05
C SER A 296 0.96 15.06 5.64
N GLU A 297 0.71 16.16 6.36
CA GLU A 297 1.72 16.99 7.05
C GLU A 297 1.91 16.61 8.53
#